data_AF-J3MEN2-F1
#
_entry.id   AF-J3MEN2-F1
#
_cell.length_a   1.000
_cell.length_b   1.000
_cell.length_c   1.000
_cell.angle_alpha   90.00
_cell.angle_beta   90.00
_cell.angle_gamma   90.00
#
_symmetry.space_group_name_H-M   'P 1'
#
loop_
_entity.id
_entity.type
_entity.pdbx_description
1 polymer ?
#
loop_
_entity_poly.entity_id
_entity_poly.type
_entity_poly.pdbx_seq_one_letter_code
_entity_poly.pdbx_strand_id
1 'polypeptide(L)'
;MEGGGAKDGSAAAAQTRGSGDDASNKPLPPCCVKAKTAAAESEAKCHATVVSGWFTEPRSRFGKTSKVQYFNNPMWPGEAHSLKVENILFQGKSPYQEVLVFESSTYGNVLVLDGIVQLTEKDECAYQEMVTHLPLCSIPSPKSVLVVGGGDGGVLREIARHASVETIDICEIDQLVIDVCKDFFPQLSIGFKDPRVQLHVGDAVDFLRNAPEGKYDAIIVDSSDPIGPAQELVEKPFFQTIARALKPGGVLCNQAESMWLHTHLIQDMLSICHETLKGAVHYAWASVPTYPSGVIGFLLCAKEGPAVNFLSPVNPIEKLEGAMEAGREMRFYNSEVHRAAFVLPTFARRELESHITCTEKDKSETKQVAKPMKMKIVPNSAIPAAS
;
A
#
# COMPACT_ATOMS: atom_id res chain seq x y z
N MET A 1 13.80 -1.58 -87.13
CA MET A 1 14.72 -2.51 -87.80
C MET A 1 15.31 -3.36 -86.68
N GLU A 2 14.63 -4.48 -86.41
CA GLU A 2 15.07 -5.86 -86.78
C GLU A 2 16.29 -6.26 -85.95
N GLY A 3 16.37 -7.36 -85.20
CA GLY A 3 15.62 -8.59 -84.93
C GLY A 3 16.52 -9.34 -83.89
N GLY A 4 16.19 -10.38 -83.14
CA GLY A 4 15.24 -11.48 -83.25
C GLY A 4 15.92 -12.73 -82.61
N GLY A 5 15.14 -13.61 -81.97
CA GLY A 5 15.55 -14.97 -81.52
C GLY A 5 15.77 -15.12 -80.00
N ALA A 6 14.89 -15.66 -79.14
CA ALA A 6 14.06 -16.88 -79.14
C ALA A 6 14.89 -18.17 -78.93
N LYS A 7 14.85 -18.81 -77.74
CA LYS A 7 14.21 -20.12 -77.37
C LYS A 7 15.29 -21.05 -76.76
N ASP A 8 15.09 -22.07 -75.93
CA ASP A 8 13.96 -22.83 -75.35
C ASP A 8 14.49 -23.73 -74.19
N GLY A 9 13.61 -24.07 -73.22
CA GLY A 9 13.44 -25.38 -72.53
C GLY A 9 14.59 -25.96 -71.66
N SER A 10 14.41 -26.85 -70.68
CA SER A 10 13.29 -27.65 -70.15
C SER A 10 13.77 -28.34 -68.85
N ALA A 11 13.11 -28.15 -67.69
CA ALA A 11 12.32 -29.12 -66.90
C ALA A 11 12.94 -30.48 -66.48
N ALA A 12 12.99 -30.73 -65.15
CA ALA A 12 12.61 -31.96 -64.41
C ALA A 12 13.01 -31.78 -62.92
N ALA A 13 12.12 -31.50 -61.96
CA ALA A 13 11.15 -32.38 -61.29
C ALA A 13 11.77 -33.43 -60.34
N ALA A 14 11.69 -33.17 -59.04
CA ALA A 14 11.50 -34.19 -58.00
C ALA A 14 10.60 -33.61 -56.89
N GLN A 15 9.37 -34.11 -56.84
CA GLN A 15 8.41 -33.89 -55.77
C GLN A 15 8.71 -34.86 -54.61
N THR A 16 8.63 -34.36 -53.39
CA THR A 16 8.15 -35.16 -52.25
C THR A 16 7.22 -34.29 -51.41
N ARG A 17 5.95 -34.72 -51.33
CA ARG A 17 4.90 -34.15 -50.48
C ARG A 17 5.01 -34.70 -49.05
N GLY A 18 4.70 -33.84 -48.09
CA GLY A 18 4.25 -34.16 -46.72
C GLY A 18 4.09 -32.84 -45.95
N SER A 19 2.90 -32.22 -45.92
CA SER A 19 1.96 -32.23 -44.76
C SER A 19 2.69 -31.89 -43.45
N GLY A 20 2.58 -30.71 -42.86
CA GLY A 20 1.35 -29.98 -42.54
C GLY A 20 1.22 -29.95 -41.02
N ASP A 21 1.73 -28.88 -40.39
CA ASP A 21 1.25 -28.24 -39.14
C ASP A 21 2.34 -27.27 -38.62
N ASP A 22 2.38 -26.08 -39.22
CA ASP A 22 3.14 -24.94 -38.70
C ASP A 22 2.26 -24.22 -37.67
N ALA A 23 2.13 -24.83 -36.49
CA ALA A 23 1.36 -24.32 -35.37
C ALA A 23 2.30 -23.68 -34.34
N SER A 24 2.62 -22.39 -34.52
CA SER A 24 2.67 -21.39 -33.43
C SER A 24 3.24 -20.04 -33.88
N ASN A 25 2.64 -19.45 -34.92
CA ASN A 25 2.80 -18.01 -35.17
C ASN A 25 1.43 -17.30 -35.15
N LYS A 26 0.66 -17.58 -34.10
CA LYS A 26 -0.54 -16.78 -33.80
C LYS A 26 -0.07 -15.50 -33.11
N PRO A 27 -0.45 -14.30 -33.59
CA PRO A 27 -0.25 -13.07 -32.82
C PRO A 27 -0.95 -13.24 -31.47
N LEU A 28 -0.21 -12.94 -30.40
CA LEU A 28 -0.73 -12.98 -29.04
C LEU A 28 -2.00 -12.11 -28.94
N PRO A 29 -3.02 -12.54 -28.17
CA PRO A 29 -4.23 -11.75 -27.99
C PRO A 29 -3.88 -10.34 -27.45
N PRO A 30 -4.61 -9.28 -27.84
CA PRO A 30 -4.32 -7.91 -27.41
C PRO A 30 -4.27 -7.72 -25.88
N CYS A 31 -4.92 -8.60 -25.11
CA CYS A 31 -4.84 -8.61 -23.65
C CYS A 31 -3.44 -8.99 -23.11
N CYS A 32 -2.65 -9.76 -23.87
CA CYS A 32 -1.28 -10.15 -23.50
C CYS A 32 -0.23 -9.09 -23.85
N VAL A 33 -0.54 -8.16 -24.76
CA VAL A 33 0.37 -7.05 -25.11
C VAL A 33 0.39 -5.97 -24.03
N LYS A 34 -0.67 -5.88 -23.20
CA LYS A 34 -0.80 -4.93 -22.09
C LYS A 34 0.04 -5.27 -20.84
N ALA A 35 0.71 -6.43 -20.81
CA ALA A 35 1.69 -6.75 -19.77
C ALA A 35 3.09 -6.11 -20.02
N LYS A 36 3.27 -5.38 -21.13
CA LYS A 36 4.48 -4.58 -21.38
C LYS A 36 4.29 -3.14 -20.89
N THR A 37 4.28 -2.94 -19.58
CA THR A 37 4.39 -1.59 -18.97
C THR A 37 5.56 -1.55 -18.00
N ALA A 38 6.75 -1.73 -18.57
CA ALA A 38 8.04 -1.17 -18.14
C ALA A 38 9.10 -1.67 -19.15
N ALA A 39 10.05 -0.82 -19.54
CA ALA A 39 11.26 -1.32 -20.19
C ALA A 39 12.05 -2.10 -19.13
N ALA A 40 12.54 -3.31 -19.47
CA ALA A 40 13.35 -4.09 -18.54
C ALA A 40 14.64 -3.31 -18.19
N GLU A 41 14.83 -2.98 -16.91
CA GLU A 41 16.05 -2.35 -16.45
C GLU A 41 17.10 -3.41 -16.12
N SER A 42 18.28 -3.29 -16.73
CA SER A 42 19.45 -4.05 -16.30
C SER A 42 20.10 -3.30 -15.15
N GLU A 43 19.99 -3.85 -13.93
CA GLU A 43 20.65 -3.38 -12.68
C GLU A 43 19.87 -2.34 -11.85
N ALA A 44 18.75 -2.76 -11.26
CA ALA A 44 18.33 -2.15 -10.00
C ALA A 44 19.37 -2.50 -8.91
N LYS A 45 20.05 -1.49 -8.34
CA LYS A 45 20.91 -1.69 -7.16
C LYS A 45 20.02 -1.90 -5.94
N CYS A 46 19.64 -3.15 -5.67
CA CYS A 46 18.88 -3.49 -4.47
C CYS A 46 19.74 -3.29 -3.20
N HIS A 47 19.14 -2.67 -2.18
CA HIS A 47 19.65 -2.59 -0.81
C HIS A 47 19.65 -4.00 -0.16
N ALA A 48 20.48 -4.21 0.87
CA ALA A 48 20.72 -5.52 1.49
C ALA A 48 19.48 -6.19 2.13
N THR A 49 18.37 -5.46 2.25
CA THR A 49 17.10 -5.90 2.86
C THR A 49 16.06 -6.41 1.86
N VAL A 50 16.30 -6.33 0.54
CA VAL A 50 15.33 -6.75 -0.48
C VAL A 50 15.64 -8.19 -0.95
N VAL A 51 14.75 -9.13 -0.62
CA VAL A 51 14.92 -10.56 -0.96
C VAL A 51 14.37 -10.84 -2.37
N SER A 52 15.22 -11.41 -3.23
CA SER A 52 14.90 -11.79 -4.61
C SER A 52 13.95 -12.99 -4.69
N GLY A 53 12.82 -12.85 -5.39
CA GLY A 53 11.88 -13.93 -5.72
C GLY A 53 11.83 -14.26 -7.21
N TRP A 54 12.17 -15.52 -7.53
CA TRP A 54 11.97 -16.32 -8.75
C TRP A 54 12.25 -15.73 -10.15
N PHE A 55 13.42 -16.12 -10.67
CA PHE A 55 13.99 -15.83 -11.98
C PHE A 55 13.46 -16.77 -13.09
N THR A 56 13.51 -16.33 -14.34
CA THR A 56 13.67 -17.24 -15.49
C THR A 56 15.16 -17.37 -15.81
N GLU A 57 15.76 -18.55 -15.58
CA GLU A 57 17.04 -18.89 -16.19
C GLU A 57 16.87 -18.95 -17.72
N PRO A 58 17.67 -18.21 -18.52
CA PRO A 58 17.93 -18.63 -19.88
C PRO A 58 19.00 -19.72 -19.83
N ARG A 59 18.70 -20.92 -20.31
CA ARG A 59 19.71 -21.95 -20.59
C ARG A 59 20.70 -21.41 -21.62
N SER A 60 21.82 -20.87 -21.16
CA SER A 60 23.01 -20.66 -21.98
C SER A 60 23.85 -21.94 -21.95
N ARG A 61 23.88 -22.68 -23.06
CA ARG A 61 25.09 -23.45 -23.37
C ARG A 61 26.17 -22.41 -23.62
N PHE A 62 27.25 -22.44 -22.84
CA PHE A 62 28.42 -21.55 -22.86
C PHE A 62 28.36 -20.29 -21.95
N GLY A 63 28.66 -20.51 -20.65
CA GLY A 63 29.82 -19.88 -20.01
C GLY A 63 29.88 -18.36 -19.83
N LYS A 64 28.76 -17.64 -19.79
CA LYS A 64 28.71 -16.26 -19.27
C LYS A 64 27.54 -16.11 -18.31
N THR A 65 27.82 -15.61 -17.11
CA THR A 65 26.81 -15.23 -16.10
C THR A 65 25.85 -14.20 -16.70
N SER A 66 24.64 -14.62 -17.01
CA SER A 66 23.57 -13.77 -17.52
C SER A 66 23.02 -12.89 -16.40
N LYS A 67 22.98 -11.57 -16.62
CA LYS A 67 22.33 -10.60 -15.73
C LYS A 67 20.84 -10.93 -15.62
N VAL A 68 20.32 -10.92 -14.39
CA VAL A 68 18.89 -11.03 -14.13
C VAL A 68 18.18 -9.77 -14.67
N GLN A 69 17.05 -9.95 -15.36
CA GLN A 69 16.20 -8.86 -15.81
C GLN A 69 14.90 -8.85 -14.99
N TYR A 70 14.56 -7.69 -14.44
CA TYR A 70 13.30 -7.46 -13.75
C TYR A 70 12.32 -6.77 -14.70
N PHE A 71 11.05 -7.19 -14.66
CA PHE A 71 9.96 -6.58 -15.43
C PHE A 71 9.01 -5.78 -14.54
N ASN A 72 9.20 -5.83 -13.21
CA ASN A 72 8.29 -5.27 -12.22
C ASN A 72 9.04 -4.70 -11.00
N ASN A 73 8.33 -3.93 -10.16
CA ASN A 73 8.83 -3.34 -8.92
C ASN A 73 9.47 -4.43 -8.02
N PRO A 74 10.69 -4.21 -7.49
CA PRO A 74 11.39 -5.21 -6.66
C PRO A 74 10.66 -5.57 -5.35
N MET A 75 9.65 -4.81 -4.92
CA MET A 75 8.91 -5.08 -3.68
C MET A 75 7.86 -6.18 -3.80
N TRP A 76 7.42 -6.55 -5.00
CA TRP A 76 6.49 -7.68 -5.23
C TRP A 76 6.91 -8.46 -6.49
N PRO A 77 8.04 -9.18 -6.43
CA PRO A 77 8.60 -9.84 -7.60
C PRO A 77 7.70 -10.98 -8.11
N GLY A 78 7.52 -11.05 -9.43
CA GLY A 78 6.72 -12.10 -10.08
C GLY A 78 5.21 -11.82 -10.17
N GLU A 79 4.73 -10.71 -9.62
CA GLU A 79 3.32 -10.30 -9.69
C GLU A 79 3.13 -8.85 -10.17
N ALA A 80 1.93 -8.56 -10.69
CA ALA A 80 1.50 -7.23 -11.08
C ALA A 80 -0.03 -7.14 -11.09
N HIS A 81 -0.59 -6.02 -10.64
CA HIS A 81 -2.01 -5.70 -10.81
C HIS A 81 -2.18 -4.88 -12.10
N SER A 82 -3.06 -5.32 -13.00
CA SER A 82 -3.37 -4.60 -14.24
C SER A 82 -4.75 -3.93 -14.20
N LEU A 83 -4.80 -2.63 -14.50
CA LEU A 83 -6.03 -1.88 -14.71
C LEU A 83 -6.17 -1.49 -16.18
N LYS A 84 -7.38 -1.57 -16.74
CA LYS A 84 -7.64 -1.11 -18.11
C LYS A 84 -7.75 0.42 -18.09
N VAL A 85 -6.83 1.08 -18.77
CA VAL A 85 -6.84 2.54 -19.02
C VAL A 85 -7.86 2.88 -20.10
N GLU A 86 -8.71 3.87 -19.84
CA GLU A 86 -9.55 4.55 -20.84
C GLU A 86 -8.86 5.80 -21.37
N ASN A 87 -8.46 6.72 -20.49
CA ASN A 87 -7.83 7.99 -20.85
C ASN A 87 -6.65 8.32 -19.93
N ILE A 88 -5.57 8.86 -20.48
CA ILE A 88 -4.50 9.49 -19.68
C ILE A 88 -4.94 10.93 -19.42
N LEU A 89 -5.10 11.29 -18.15
CA LEU A 89 -5.57 12.62 -17.73
C LEU A 89 -4.40 13.58 -17.47
N PHE A 90 -3.31 13.06 -16.89
CA PHE A 90 -2.10 13.81 -16.61
C PHE A 90 -0.88 12.88 -16.65
N GLN A 91 0.24 13.37 -17.17
CA GLN A 91 1.53 12.72 -17.04
C GLN A 91 2.61 13.79 -16.88
N GLY A 92 3.41 13.68 -15.83
CA GLY A 92 4.46 14.64 -15.52
C GLY A 92 5.54 14.03 -14.63
N LYS A 93 6.57 14.83 -14.36
CA LYS A 93 7.67 14.46 -13.46
C LYS A 93 7.99 15.67 -12.60
N SER A 94 7.91 15.50 -11.28
CA SER A 94 8.35 16.49 -10.30
C SER A 94 9.85 16.34 -10.01
N PRO A 95 10.45 17.18 -9.17
CA PRO A 95 11.80 16.94 -8.64
C PRO A 95 11.94 15.63 -7.85
N TYR A 96 10.83 15.02 -7.42
CA TYR A 96 10.81 13.86 -6.52
C TYR A 96 10.45 12.56 -7.25
N GLN A 97 9.44 12.58 -8.12
CA GLN A 97 8.85 11.36 -8.68
C GLN A 97 8.12 11.61 -10.02
N GLU A 98 7.83 10.52 -10.72
CA GLU A 98 6.95 10.52 -11.89
C GLU A 98 5.49 10.45 -11.43
N VAL A 99 4.66 11.35 -11.96
CA VAL A 99 3.24 11.49 -11.58
C VAL A 99 2.38 11.19 -12.80
N LEU A 100 1.48 10.21 -12.67
CA LEU A 100 0.53 9.81 -13.69
C LEU A 100 -0.87 9.77 -13.09
N VAL A 101 -1.82 10.40 -13.80
CA VAL A 101 -3.25 10.22 -13.53
C VAL A 101 -3.92 9.70 -14.78
N PHE A 102 -4.70 8.63 -14.62
CA PHE A 102 -5.49 8.09 -15.71
C PHE A 102 -6.89 7.69 -15.24
N GLU A 103 -7.84 7.76 -16.15
CA GLU A 103 -9.18 7.21 -15.97
C GLU A 103 -9.15 5.72 -16.31
N SER A 104 -9.57 4.89 -15.37
CA SER A 104 -9.69 3.44 -15.57
C SER A 104 -11.12 3.05 -15.97
N SER A 105 -11.28 1.92 -16.65
CA SER A 105 -12.60 1.44 -17.08
C SER A 105 -13.58 1.15 -15.93
N THR A 106 -13.08 0.78 -14.75
CA THR A 106 -13.92 0.21 -13.67
C THR A 106 -13.54 0.61 -12.25
N TYR A 107 -12.49 1.43 -12.07
CA TYR A 107 -11.99 1.91 -10.77
C TYR A 107 -12.01 3.44 -10.64
N GLY A 108 -12.55 4.16 -11.63
CA GLY A 108 -12.53 5.62 -11.66
C GLY A 108 -11.15 6.17 -12.00
N ASN A 109 -10.85 7.37 -11.54
CA ASN A 109 -9.52 7.97 -11.66
C ASN A 109 -8.52 7.22 -10.77
N VAL A 110 -7.28 7.11 -11.27
CA VAL A 110 -6.17 6.40 -10.62
C VAL A 110 -4.96 7.31 -10.56
N LEU A 111 -4.39 7.47 -9.37
CA LEU A 111 -3.11 8.15 -9.16
C LEU A 111 -2.00 7.10 -9.13
N VAL A 112 -0.93 7.36 -9.88
CA VAL A 112 0.26 6.54 -9.92
C VAL A 112 1.49 7.42 -9.69
N LEU A 113 2.34 7.02 -8.75
CA LEU A 113 3.62 7.65 -8.45
C LEU A 113 4.73 6.63 -8.68
N ASP A 114 5.74 6.97 -9.49
CA ASP A 114 6.86 6.08 -9.86
C ASP A 114 6.41 4.67 -10.33
N GLY A 115 5.27 4.62 -11.04
CA GLY A 115 4.70 3.37 -11.55
C GLY A 115 3.91 2.55 -10.53
N ILE A 116 3.74 3.04 -9.29
CA ILE A 116 2.99 2.40 -8.22
C ILE A 116 1.64 3.10 -8.03
N VAL A 117 0.55 2.33 -8.03
CA VAL A 117 -0.80 2.83 -7.75
C VAL A 117 -0.86 3.31 -6.31
N GLN A 118 -1.13 4.60 -6.13
CA GLN A 118 -1.29 5.21 -4.81
C GLN A 118 -2.75 5.24 -4.37
N LEU A 119 -3.70 5.43 -5.28
CA LEU A 119 -5.13 5.34 -4.96
C LEU A 119 -5.98 5.13 -6.21
N THR A 120 -7.20 4.63 -6.00
CA THR A 120 -8.31 4.70 -6.96
C THR A 120 -9.57 5.23 -6.29
N GLU A 121 -10.43 5.94 -7.03
CA GLU A 121 -11.68 6.47 -6.46
C GLU A 121 -12.63 5.38 -5.93
N LYS A 122 -12.50 4.15 -6.45
CA LYS A 122 -13.40 3.05 -6.10
C LYS A 122 -13.17 2.52 -4.68
N ASP A 123 -11.90 2.36 -4.29
CA ASP A 123 -11.50 1.71 -3.05
C ASP A 123 -10.68 2.58 -2.09
N GLU A 124 -10.41 3.85 -2.42
CA GLU A 124 -9.76 4.83 -1.52
C GLU A 124 -10.37 4.84 -0.11
N CYS A 125 -11.69 4.68 0.00
CA CYS A 125 -12.38 4.70 1.28
C CYS A 125 -11.86 3.64 2.25
N ALA A 126 -11.42 2.47 1.77
CA ALA A 126 -10.89 1.43 2.64
C ALA A 126 -9.58 1.86 3.30
N TYR A 127 -8.67 2.47 2.54
CA TYR A 127 -7.40 2.95 3.08
C TYR A 127 -7.60 4.21 3.93
N GLN A 128 -8.23 5.23 3.37
CA GLN A 128 -8.38 6.56 3.96
C GLN A 128 -9.15 6.51 5.29
N GLU A 129 -10.24 5.75 5.35
CA GLU A 129 -11.01 5.59 6.58
C GLU A 129 -10.23 4.77 7.63
N MET A 130 -9.54 3.71 7.23
CA MET A 130 -8.80 2.86 8.19
C MET A 130 -7.58 3.56 8.78
N VAL A 131 -6.72 4.14 7.94
CA VAL A 131 -5.49 4.83 8.39
C VAL A 131 -5.80 6.00 9.33
N THR A 132 -6.97 6.63 9.15
CA THR A 132 -7.43 7.76 9.96
C THR A 132 -8.18 7.36 11.22
N HIS A 133 -9.18 6.47 11.11
CA HIS A 133 -10.06 6.19 12.23
C HIS A 133 -9.51 5.16 13.20
N LEU A 134 -8.60 4.27 12.76
CA LEU A 134 -7.88 3.39 13.69
C LEU A 134 -7.19 4.17 14.81
N PRO A 135 -6.30 5.16 14.56
CA PRO A 135 -5.67 5.91 15.64
C PRO A 135 -6.63 6.87 16.35
N LEU A 136 -7.46 7.62 15.62
CA LEU A 136 -8.25 8.71 16.20
C LEU A 136 -9.42 8.21 17.05
N CYS A 137 -10.00 7.05 16.73
CA CYS A 137 -11.02 6.44 17.58
C CYS A 137 -10.43 5.69 18.80
N SER A 138 -9.12 5.47 18.85
CA SER A 138 -8.43 4.84 20.00
C SER A 138 -8.03 5.84 21.08
N ILE A 139 -8.22 7.14 20.87
CA ILE A 139 -7.99 8.19 21.86
C ILE A 139 -9.25 9.03 22.12
N PRO A 140 -9.50 9.53 23.35
CA PRO A 140 -10.82 10.08 23.71
C PRO A 140 -11.22 11.39 23.00
N SER A 141 -10.28 12.29 22.74
CA SER A 141 -10.57 13.63 22.19
C SER A 141 -9.33 14.23 21.52
N PRO A 142 -8.95 13.76 20.33
CA PRO A 142 -7.81 14.32 19.60
C PRO A 142 -8.06 15.78 19.23
N LYS A 143 -7.07 16.66 19.44
CA LYS A 143 -7.13 18.09 19.13
C LYS A 143 -6.12 18.53 18.07
N SER A 144 -4.96 17.89 18.04
CA SER A 144 -3.82 18.24 17.20
C SER A 144 -3.32 17.00 16.47
N VAL A 145 -3.47 17.01 15.15
CA VAL A 145 -3.12 15.88 14.28
C VAL A 145 -2.12 16.33 13.23
N LEU A 146 -1.09 15.53 13.00
CA LEU A 146 -0.17 15.69 11.87
C LEU A 146 -0.41 14.57 10.84
N VAL A 147 -0.46 14.93 9.57
CA VAL A 147 -0.37 14.01 8.43
C VAL A 147 0.99 14.21 7.76
N VAL A 148 1.74 13.12 7.61
CA VAL A 148 2.97 13.07 6.80
C VAL A 148 2.62 12.41 5.48
N GLY A 149 2.93 13.06 4.36
CA GLY A 149 2.43 12.69 3.05
C GLY A 149 0.96 13.09 2.87
N GLY A 150 0.13 12.21 2.31
CA GLY A 150 -1.30 12.44 2.14
C GLY A 150 -1.66 13.56 1.14
N GLY A 151 -0.81 13.77 0.14
CA GLY A 151 -0.99 14.80 -0.90
C GLY A 151 -2.32 14.75 -1.66
N ASP A 152 -3.05 13.62 -1.64
CA ASP A 152 -4.38 13.52 -2.25
C ASP A 152 -5.51 14.21 -1.46
N GLY A 153 -5.32 14.37 -0.14
CA GLY A 153 -6.25 15.04 0.77
C GLY A 153 -7.35 14.16 1.36
N GLY A 154 -7.39 12.87 1.05
CA GLY A 154 -8.34 11.90 1.60
C GLY A 154 -8.25 11.77 3.11
N VAL A 155 -7.03 11.64 3.67
CA VAL A 155 -6.83 11.56 5.12
C VAL A 155 -7.36 12.84 5.79
N LEU A 156 -7.11 14.01 5.21
CA LEU A 156 -7.63 15.28 5.74
C LEU A 156 -9.15 15.31 5.80
N ARG A 157 -9.80 14.81 4.75
CA ARG A 157 -11.27 14.68 4.69
C ARG A 157 -11.79 13.79 5.81
N GLU A 158 -11.12 12.67 6.11
CA GLU A 158 -11.54 11.76 7.17
C GLU A 158 -11.24 12.32 8.58
N ILE A 159 -10.12 13.04 8.78
CA ILE A 159 -9.82 13.73 10.04
C ILE A 159 -10.88 14.79 10.31
N ALA A 160 -11.38 15.46 9.27
CA ALA A 160 -12.36 16.53 9.41
C ALA A 160 -13.68 16.08 10.09
N ARG A 161 -13.98 14.77 10.07
CA ARG A 161 -15.14 14.18 10.77
C ARG A 161 -15.04 14.24 12.29
N HIS A 162 -13.83 14.40 12.84
CA HIS A 162 -13.59 14.50 14.27
C HIS A 162 -13.73 15.95 14.72
N ALA A 163 -14.91 16.31 15.23
CA ALA A 163 -15.21 17.67 15.68
C ALA A 163 -14.29 18.17 16.82
N SER A 164 -13.67 17.26 17.58
CA SER A 164 -12.69 17.61 18.62
C SER A 164 -11.36 18.11 18.06
N VAL A 165 -11.05 17.79 16.80
CA VAL A 165 -9.78 18.21 16.18
C VAL A 165 -9.84 19.71 15.92
N GLU A 166 -8.86 20.42 16.47
CA GLU A 166 -8.71 21.88 16.40
C GLU A 166 -7.68 22.28 15.34
N THR A 167 -6.65 21.45 15.13
CA THR A 167 -5.54 21.71 14.19
C THR A 167 -5.15 20.45 13.43
N ILE A 168 -4.99 20.59 12.11
CA ILE A 168 -4.55 19.54 11.20
C ILE A 168 -3.32 20.06 10.46
N ASP A 169 -2.12 19.68 10.87
CA ASP A 169 -0.92 19.96 10.07
C ASP A 169 -0.76 18.87 9.03
N ILE A 170 -0.43 19.23 7.79
CA ILE A 170 -0.04 18.26 6.74
C ILE A 170 1.32 18.66 6.17
N CYS A 171 2.23 17.70 6.06
CA CYS A 171 3.55 17.87 5.46
C CYS A 171 3.68 16.94 4.25
N GLU A 172 3.54 17.50 3.06
CA GLU A 172 3.68 16.79 1.79
C GLU A 172 4.90 17.36 1.04
N ILE A 173 5.77 16.49 0.54
CA ILE A 173 7.03 16.90 -0.07
C ILE A 173 6.83 17.41 -1.50
N ASP A 174 5.84 16.88 -2.21
CA ASP A 174 5.64 17.10 -3.63
C ASP A 174 4.41 17.96 -3.94
N GLN A 175 4.64 19.25 -4.19
CA GLN A 175 3.61 20.20 -4.61
C GLN A 175 2.83 19.71 -5.85
N LEU A 176 3.50 19.01 -6.78
CA LEU A 176 2.84 18.55 -8.00
C LEU A 176 1.73 17.54 -7.70
N VAL A 177 1.95 16.66 -6.72
CA VAL A 177 0.94 15.68 -6.29
C VAL A 177 -0.30 16.40 -5.75
N ILE A 178 -0.11 17.40 -4.90
CA ILE A 178 -1.23 18.19 -4.34
C ILE A 178 -2.03 18.87 -5.44
N ASP A 179 -1.36 19.51 -6.39
CA ASP A 179 -2.01 20.27 -7.47
C ASP A 179 -2.79 19.34 -8.41
N VAL A 180 -2.17 18.23 -8.82
CA VAL A 180 -2.78 17.19 -9.65
C VAL A 180 -3.99 16.58 -8.92
N CYS A 181 -3.88 16.33 -7.61
CA CYS A 181 -5.00 15.79 -6.84
C CYS A 181 -6.18 16.76 -6.74
N LYS A 182 -5.92 18.06 -6.56
CA LYS A 182 -6.98 19.08 -6.57
C LYS A 182 -7.74 19.13 -7.89
N ASP A 183 -7.06 18.91 -9.00
CA ASP A 183 -7.64 18.95 -10.34
C ASP A 183 -8.44 17.68 -10.68
N PHE A 184 -7.90 16.49 -10.37
CA PHE A 184 -8.46 15.22 -10.83
C PHE A 184 -9.16 14.38 -9.76
N PHE A 185 -9.03 14.74 -8.48
CA PHE A 185 -9.63 14.04 -7.33
C PHE A 185 -10.34 15.01 -6.37
N PRO A 186 -11.28 15.84 -6.84
CA PRO A 186 -11.88 16.92 -6.04
C PRO A 186 -12.63 16.43 -4.79
N GLN A 187 -13.10 15.17 -4.78
CA GLN A 187 -13.78 14.56 -3.63
C GLN A 187 -12.80 14.12 -2.52
N LEU A 188 -11.53 13.90 -2.84
CA LEU A 188 -10.46 13.65 -1.86
C LEU A 188 -9.90 15.00 -1.40
N SER A 189 -9.48 15.83 -2.35
CA SER A 189 -8.83 17.12 -2.07
C SER A 189 -9.74 18.18 -1.44
N ILE A 190 -11.04 17.90 -1.27
CA ILE A 190 -11.92 18.72 -0.43
C ILE A 190 -11.39 18.85 1.00
N GLY A 191 -10.62 17.86 1.50
CA GLY A 191 -9.99 17.91 2.81
C GLY A 191 -9.07 19.13 3.00
N PHE A 192 -8.40 19.60 1.93
CA PHE A 192 -7.58 20.82 1.98
C PHE A 192 -8.37 22.11 2.19
N LYS A 193 -9.71 22.08 2.05
CA LYS A 193 -10.57 23.25 2.28
C LYS A 193 -11.05 23.37 3.72
N ASP A 194 -10.79 22.39 4.58
CA ASP A 194 -11.12 22.50 6.00
C ASP A 194 -10.28 23.64 6.64
N PRO A 195 -10.91 24.60 7.32
CA PRO A 195 -10.20 25.76 7.89
C PRO A 195 -9.19 25.38 8.99
N ARG A 196 -9.23 24.15 9.50
CA ARG A 196 -8.28 23.64 10.48
C ARG A 196 -6.99 23.12 9.85
N VAL A 197 -6.94 22.91 8.53
CA VAL A 197 -5.72 22.40 7.89
C VAL A 197 -4.68 23.49 7.63
N GLN A 198 -3.45 23.16 7.96
CA GLN A 198 -2.26 23.96 7.70
C GLN A 198 -1.33 23.13 6.81
N LEU A 199 -1.26 23.49 5.53
CA LEU A 199 -0.42 22.83 4.55
C LEU A 199 1.02 23.35 4.63
N HIS A 200 1.94 22.42 4.84
CA HIS A 200 3.38 22.61 4.79
C HIS A 200 3.93 21.80 3.63
N VAL A 201 4.58 22.46 2.68
CA VAL A 201 5.17 21.78 1.52
C VAL A 201 6.66 21.63 1.77
N GLY A 202 7.12 20.40 1.97
CA GLY A 202 8.51 20.13 2.32
C GLY A 202 8.73 18.75 2.94
N ASP A 203 9.98 18.51 3.33
CA ASP A 203 10.42 17.25 3.90
C ASP A 203 9.86 17.06 5.33
N ALA A 204 9.19 15.93 5.54
CA ALA A 204 8.58 15.60 6.83
C ALA A 204 9.58 15.32 7.94
N VAL A 205 10.78 14.82 7.63
CA VAL A 205 11.87 14.62 8.58
C VAL A 205 12.33 15.97 9.13
N ASP A 206 12.51 16.96 8.25
CA ASP A 206 12.89 18.32 8.64
C ASP A 206 11.76 19.03 9.39
N PHE A 207 10.51 18.88 8.92
CA PHE A 207 9.34 19.40 9.62
C PHE A 207 9.24 18.87 11.04
N LEU A 208 9.32 17.54 11.21
CA LEU A 208 9.27 16.90 12.51
C LEU A 208 10.47 17.23 13.37
N ARG A 209 11.67 17.42 12.81
CA ARG A 209 12.86 17.87 13.57
C ARG A 209 12.67 19.26 14.19
N ASN A 210 11.92 20.14 13.51
CA ASN A 210 11.63 21.49 13.97
C ASN A 210 10.31 21.60 14.76
N ALA A 211 9.49 20.56 14.77
CA ALA A 211 8.24 20.53 15.51
C ALA A 211 8.50 20.59 17.04
N PRO A 212 7.69 21.37 17.79
CA PRO A 212 7.72 21.39 19.25
C PRO A 212 7.51 19.98 19.84
N GLU A 213 8.24 19.69 20.91
CA GLU A 213 8.07 18.44 21.66
C GLU A 213 6.65 18.36 22.25
N GLY A 214 6.01 17.18 22.15
CA GLY A 214 4.68 16.96 22.72
C GLY A 214 3.58 17.82 22.08
N LYS A 215 3.71 18.20 20.81
CA LYS A 215 2.71 18.99 20.10
C LYS A 215 1.47 18.18 19.74
N TYR A 216 1.63 16.96 19.24
CA TYR A 216 0.55 16.23 18.56
C TYR A 216 -0.10 15.15 19.45
N ASP A 217 -1.43 15.03 19.36
CA ASP A 217 -2.19 13.91 19.92
C ASP A 217 -2.09 12.68 19.02
N ALA A 218 -2.07 12.89 17.71
CA ALA A 218 -1.90 11.83 16.73
C ALA A 218 -0.99 12.27 15.57
N ILE A 219 -0.18 11.33 15.07
CA ILE A 219 0.58 11.48 13.83
C ILE A 219 0.18 10.33 12.91
N ILE A 220 -0.25 10.65 11.70
CA ILE A 220 -0.58 9.70 10.64
C ILE A 220 0.48 9.82 9.56
N VAL A 221 1.16 8.73 9.25
CA VAL A 221 2.14 8.67 8.16
C VAL A 221 1.49 7.92 7.00
N ASP A 222 1.05 8.72 6.04
CA ASP A 222 0.44 8.33 4.78
C ASP A 222 1.45 8.53 3.64
N SER A 223 2.51 7.73 3.67
CA SER A 223 3.59 7.78 2.70
C SER A 223 3.40 6.76 1.58
N SER A 224 4.05 7.02 0.45
CA SER A 224 4.32 5.99 -0.56
C SER A 224 5.20 4.89 0.03
N ASP A 225 5.38 3.80 -0.73
CA ASP A 225 6.27 2.70 -0.38
C ASP A 225 7.71 3.21 -0.13
N PRO A 226 8.56 2.47 0.64
CA PRO A 226 9.91 2.91 1.03
C PRO A 226 10.94 2.82 -0.11
N ILE A 227 10.58 3.36 -1.27
CA ILE A 227 11.43 3.59 -2.44
C ILE A 227 11.38 5.10 -2.73
N GLY A 228 12.53 5.66 -3.15
CA GLY A 228 12.60 7.07 -3.50
C GLY A 228 12.46 7.97 -2.27
N PRO A 229 11.59 9.00 -2.29
CA PRO A 229 11.55 10.03 -1.24
C PRO A 229 11.08 9.51 0.13
N ALA A 230 10.38 8.37 0.19
CA ALA A 230 9.86 7.82 1.44
C ALA A 230 10.82 6.86 2.18
N GLN A 231 12.02 6.59 1.65
CA GLN A 231 12.95 5.62 2.24
C GLN A 231 13.32 5.96 3.69
N GLU A 232 13.53 7.24 4.01
CA GLU A 232 13.89 7.67 5.37
C GLU A 232 12.73 7.51 6.37
N LEU A 233 11.49 7.42 5.89
CA LEU A 233 10.28 7.38 6.73
C LEU A 233 10.07 6.01 7.40
N VAL A 234 10.86 5.00 7.04
CA VAL A 234 10.87 3.68 7.71
C VAL A 234 12.06 3.47 8.65
N GLU A 235 12.97 4.46 8.74
CA GLU A 235 14.18 4.34 9.55
C GLU A 235 14.00 4.86 10.99
N LYS A 236 14.77 4.26 11.91
CA LYS A 236 14.75 4.61 13.34
C LYS A 236 14.87 6.11 13.66
N PRO A 237 15.73 6.91 13.01
CA PRO A 237 15.83 8.34 13.28
C PRO A 237 14.49 9.08 13.06
N PHE A 238 13.72 8.70 12.05
CA PHE A 238 12.41 9.28 11.79
C PHE A 238 11.42 8.97 12.92
N PHE A 239 11.31 7.71 13.34
CA PHE A 239 10.48 7.33 14.48
C PHE A 239 10.87 8.02 15.80
N GLN A 240 12.16 8.35 15.99
CA GLN A 240 12.59 9.16 17.14
C GLN A 240 12.04 10.60 17.08
N THR A 241 11.97 11.21 15.89
CA THR A 241 11.37 12.54 15.72
C THR A 241 9.86 12.51 15.96
N ILE A 242 9.16 11.48 15.48
CA ILE A 242 7.75 11.22 15.78
C ILE A 242 7.53 11.08 17.29
N ALA A 243 8.32 10.23 17.95
CA ALA A 243 8.23 10.01 19.38
C ALA A 243 8.43 11.31 20.18
N ARG A 244 9.32 12.21 19.74
CA ARG A 244 9.49 13.53 20.38
C ARG A 244 8.25 14.41 20.17
N ALA A 245 7.73 14.48 18.95
CA ALA A 245 6.61 15.35 18.59
C ALA A 245 5.26 14.91 19.19
N LEU A 246 5.08 13.62 19.49
CA LEU A 246 3.89 13.09 20.17
C LEU A 246 3.82 13.50 21.65
N LYS A 247 2.61 13.81 22.12
CA LYS A 247 2.29 13.92 23.55
C LYS A 247 2.44 12.57 24.26
N PRO A 248 2.64 12.53 25.59
CA PRO A 248 2.50 11.29 26.35
C PRO A 248 1.12 10.64 26.09
N GLY A 249 1.10 9.36 25.70
CA GLY A 249 -0.13 8.66 25.28
C GLY A 249 -0.65 9.06 23.89
N GLY A 250 0.05 9.94 23.17
CA GLY A 250 -0.23 10.25 21.77
C GLY A 250 0.08 9.05 20.87
N VAL A 251 -0.61 8.99 19.74
CA VAL A 251 -0.62 7.80 18.87
C VAL A 251 0.00 8.05 17.50
N LEU A 252 0.69 7.04 16.99
CA LEU A 252 1.16 6.94 15.61
C LEU A 252 0.30 5.92 14.88
N CYS A 253 -0.12 6.27 13.66
CA CYS A 253 -0.53 5.30 12.63
C CYS A 253 0.40 5.46 11.45
N ASN A 254 1.12 4.39 11.08
CA ASN A 254 2.00 4.38 9.92
C ASN A 254 1.49 3.32 8.93
N GLN A 255 1.44 3.65 7.64
CA GLN A 255 1.32 2.62 6.58
C GLN A 255 2.43 1.59 6.80
N ALA A 256 2.07 0.30 6.77
CA ALA A 256 2.99 -0.78 7.12
C ALA A 256 2.94 -1.98 6.18
N GLU A 257 2.79 -1.72 4.88
CA GLU A 257 2.96 -2.68 3.79
C GLU A 257 2.09 -3.92 3.90
N SER A 258 2.34 -4.94 3.07
CA SER A 258 1.53 -6.17 3.07
C SER A 258 2.14 -7.27 3.92
N MET A 259 1.34 -7.85 4.80
CA MET A 259 1.71 -9.08 5.53
C MET A 259 1.95 -10.30 4.62
N TRP A 260 1.56 -10.29 3.36
CA TRP A 260 1.85 -11.38 2.42
C TRP A 260 3.23 -11.27 1.77
N LEU A 261 3.78 -10.06 1.72
CA LEU A 261 4.94 -9.73 0.90
C LEU A 261 6.12 -9.21 1.75
N HIS A 262 5.83 -8.55 2.87
CA HIS A 262 6.77 -7.65 3.56
C HIS A 262 6.91 -7.88 5.06
N THR A 263 6.67 -9.11 5.56
CA THR A 263 6.72 -9.38 7.01
C THR A 263 8.04 -9.01 7.67
N HIS A 264 9.16 -9.14 6.97
CA HIS A 264 10.49 -8.70 7.41
C HIS A 264 10.54 -7.19 7.71
N LEU A 265 10.03 -6.36 6.78
CA LEU A 265 9.97 -4.91 6.95
C LEU A 265 9.01 -4.53 8.09
N ILE A 266 7.87 -5.23 8.21
CA ILE A 266 6.91 -5.02 9.29
C ILE A 266 7.56 -5.32 10.65
N GLN A 267 8.32 -6.42 10.77
CA GLN A 267 9.05 -6.78 11.99
C GLN A 267 10.07 -5.72 12.40
N ASP A 268 10.81 -5.18 11.43
CA ASP A 268 11.81 -4.13 11.67
C ASP A 268 11.12 -2.85 12.18
N MET A 269 10.06 -2.40 11.52
CA MET A 269 9.30 -1.22 11.94
C MET A 269 8.64 -1.39 13.31
N LEU A 270 8.05 -2.56 13.61
CA LEU A 270 7.51 -2.88 14.94
C LEU A 270 8.61 -2.79 16.01
N SER A 271 9.79 -3.34 15.74
CA SER A 271 10.93 -3.33 16.67
C SER A 271 11.41 -1.91 16.93
N ILE A 272 11.51 -1.08 15.89
CA ILE A 272 11.85 0.35 16.02
C ILE A 272 10.79 1.09 16.86
N CYS A 273 9.50 0.85 16.61
CA CYS A 273 8.42 1.49 17.36
C CYS A 273 8.43 1.09 18.84
N HIS A 274 8.70 -0.17 19.13
CA HIS A 274 8.88 -0.68 20.49
C HIS A 274 9.99 0.06 21.25
N GLU A 275 11.14 0.26 20.60
CA GLU A 275 12.29 0.94 21.21
C GLU A 275 12.06 2.44 21.41
N THR A 276 11.36 3.08 20.48
CA THR A 276 11.21 4.54 20.41
C THR A 276 10.00 5.08 21.15
N LEU A 277 8.84 4.44 21.03
CA LEU A 277 7.57 4.93 21.58
C LEU A 277 7.24 4.35 22.97
N LYS A 278 7.64 3.11 23.26
CA LYS A 278 7.53 2.45 24.58
C LYS A 278 6.10 2.30 25.15
N GLY A 279 5.05 2.61 24.41
CA GLY A 279 3.66 2.30 24.76
C GLY A 279 3.15 1.05 24.06
N ALA A 280 1.84 0.99 23.80
CA ALA A 280 1.23 -0.11 23.05
C ALA A 280 1.71 -0.08 21.58
N VAL A 281 2.01 -1.26 21.02
CA VAL A 281 2.42 -1.42 19.62
C VAL A 281 1.62 -2.57 19.03
N HIS A 282 0.86 -2.30 17.98
CA HIS A 282 -0.03 -3.25 17.31
C HIS A 282 0.10 -3.13 15.79
N TYR A 283 -0.25 -4.21 15.09
CA TYR A 283 -0.38 -4.22 13.64
C TYR A 283 -1.85 -4.55 13.28
N ALA A 284 -2.46 -3.68 12.49
CA ALA A 284 -3.78 -3.88 11.90
C ALA A 284 -3.64 -4.05 10.39
N TRP A 285 -4.68 -4.55 9.73
CA TRP A 285 -4.72 -4.64 8.27
C TRP A 285 -6.12 -4.38 7.72
N ALA A 286 -6.19 -3.98 6.45
CA ALA A 286 -7.43 -3.84 5.70
C ALA A 286 -7.28 -4.36 4.27
N SER A 287 -8.42 -4.62 3.61
CA SER A 287 -8.45 -4.97 2.20
C SER A 287 -8.51 -3.71 1.35
N VAL A 288 -7.54 -3.55 0.45
CA VAL A 288 -7.48 -2.50 -0.56
C VAL A 288 -7.17 -3.19 -1.89
N PRO A 289 -8.19 -3.52 -2.71
CA PRO A 289 -8.03 -4.36 -3.88
C PRO A 289 -6.92 -3.93 -4.84
N THR A 290 -6.73 -2.62 -5.04
CA THR A 290 -5.75 -2.10 -6.01
C THR A 290 -4.31 -2.03 -5.48
N TYR A 291 -4.08 -2.29 -4.20
CA TYR A 291 -2.74 -2.38 -3.64
C TYR A 291 -2.13 -3.77 -3.87
N PRO A 292 -0.79 -3.90 -3.86
CA PRO A 292 -0.11 -5.19 -3.98
C PRO A 292 -0.66 -6.22 -2.99
N SER A 293 -0.85 -7.47 -3.41
CA SER A 293 -1.57 -8.54 -2.68
C SER A 293 -3.04 -8.29 -2.28
N GLY A 294 -3.60 -7.10 -2.54
CA GLY A 294 -4.98 -6.73 -2.20
C GLY A 294 -5.23 -6.36 -0.74
N VAL A 295 -4.16 -6.23 0.06
CA VAL A 295 -4.21 -5.87 1.48
C VAL A 295 -3.10 -4.91 1.84
N ILE A 296 -3.33 -4.13 2.90
CA ILE A 296 -2.34 -3.20 3.45
C ILE A 296 -2.40 -3.20 4.97
N GLY A 297 -1.25 -2.98 5.59
CA GLY A 297 -1.03 -2.94 7.02
C GLY A 297 -0.98 -1.52 7.58
N PHE A 298 -1.24 -1.44 8.88
CA PHE A 298 -1.10 -0.22 9.66
C PHE A 298 -0.40 -0.54 10.98
N LEU A 299 0.67 0.18 11.28
CA LEU A 299 1.33 0.15 12.58
C LEU A 299 0.71 1.17 13.51
N LEU A 300 0.09 0.68 14.57
CA LEU A 300 -0.57 1.50 15.59
C LEU A 300 0.27 1.48 16.85
N CYS A 301 0.85 2.63 17.19
CA CYS A 301 1.77 2.74 18.30
C CYS A 301 1.38 3.89 19.22
N ALA A 302 1.53 3.73 20.53
CA ALA A 302 1.34 4.79 21.50
C ALA A 302 2.68 5.17 22.12
N LYS A 303 2.89 6.47 22.34
CA LYS A 303 3.99 6.95 23.18
C LYS A 303 3.70 6.64 24.64
N GLU A 304 4.74 6.31 25.41
CA GLU A 304 4.68 6.18 26.87
C GLU A 304 3.85 7.32 27.52
N GLY A 305 2.89 6.95 28.36
CA GLY A 305 1.91 7.87 28.94
C GLY A 305 0.61 7.15 29.31
N PRO A 306 -0.55 7.85 29.25
CA PRO A 306 -1.86 7.23 29.41
C PRO A 306 -2.03 5.98 28.53
N ALA A 307 -2.59 4.91 29.09
CA ALA A 307 -2.75 3.65 28.37
C ALA A 307 -3.75 3.80 27.20
N VAL A 308 -3.32 3.37 26.01
CA VAL A 308 -4.14 3.30 24.80
C VAL A 308 -4.45 1.84 24.50
N ASN A 309 -5.73 1.53 24.24
CA ASN A 309 -6.14 0.23 23.74
C ASN A 309 -6.59 0.38 22.29
N PHE A 310 -5.75 -0.05 21.35
CA PHE A 310 -6.08 -0.04 19.93
C PHE A 310 -7.09 -1.11 19.52
N LEU A 311 -7.32 -2.15 20.34
CA LEU A 311 -8.25 -3.22 20.00
C LEU A 311 -9.72 -2.85 20.24
N SER A 312 -9.99 -1.75 20.95
CA SER A 312 -11.34 -1.35 21.33
C SER A 312 -11.47 0.17 21.24
N PRO A 313 -12.17 0.71 20.22
CA PRO A 313 -12.24 2.15 19.99
C PRO A 313 -13.01 2.82 21.15
N VAL A 314 -12.32 3.69 21.89
CA VAL A 314 -12.89 4.44 23.03
C VAL A 314 -13.75 5.61 22.55
N ASN A 315 -13.50 6.10 21.33
CA ASN A 315 -14.20 7.20 20.70
C ASN A 315 -14.72 6.79 19.31
N PRO A 316 -15.71 5.87 19.24
CA PRO A 316 -16.18 5.31 17.97
C PRO A 316 -16.87 6.37 17.10
N ILE A 317 -16.58 6.37 15.79
CA ILE A 317 -17.06 7.35 14.82
C ILE A 317 -18.59 7.44 14.78
N GLU A 318 -19.28 6.33 15.02
CA GLU A 318 -20.74 6.22 15.01
C GLU A 318 -21.40 6.99 16.18
N LYS A 319 -20.63 7.35 17.21
CA LYS A 319 -21.10 8.14 18.35
C LYS A 319 -20.64 9.59 18.30
N LEU A 320 -19.84 9.96 17.29
CA LEU A 320 -19.38 11.33 17.12
C LEU A 320 -20.46 12.18 16.47
N GLU A 321 -20.83 13.27 17.15
CA GLU A 321 -21.81 14.23 16.65
C GLU A 321 -21.32 14.87 15.35
N GLY A 322 -22.17 14.89 14.32
CA GLY A 322 -21.84 15.45 13.00
C GLY A 322 -20.89 14.61 12.13
N ALA A 323 -20.31 13.51 12.63
CA ALA A 323 -19.36 12.71 11.86
C ALA A 323 -19.96 12.08 10.59
N MET A 324 -21.26 11.75 10.65
CA MET A 324 -22.04 11.22 9.51
C MET A 324 -22.56 12.32 8.57
N GLU A 325 -22.53 13.59 9.01
CA GLU A 325 -23.01 14.75 8.27
C GLU A 325 -21.88 15.51 7.55
N ALA A 326 -20.63 15.15 7.83
CA ALA A 326 -19.39 15.72 7.27
C ALA A 326 -19.13 15.34 5.79
N GLY A 327 -20.14 15.51 4.93
CA GLY A 327 -19.99 15.56 3.48
C GLY A 327 -19.99 14.21 2.74
N ARG A 328 -19.88 13.07 3.42
CA ARG A 328 -20.01 11.74 2.81
C ARG A 328 -20.34 10.66 3.84
N GLU A 329 -21.11 9.64 3.46
CA GLU A 329 -21.34 8.45 4.29
C GLU A 329 -20.05 7.66 4.50
N MET A 330 -19.87 7.06 5.68
CA MET A 330 -18.81 6.07 5.93
C MET A 330 -19.02 4.85 5.05
N ARG A 331 -18.00 4.40 4.32
CA ARG A 331 -18.13 3.30 3.34
C ARG A 331 -17.48 2.00 3.77
N PHE A 332 -16.49 2.05 4.66
CA PHE A 332 -15.67 0.89 5.02
C PHE A 332 -15.51 0.73 6.53
N TYR A 333 -15.02 1.77 7.22
CA TYR A 333 -14.75 1.72 8.65
C TYR A 333 -16.04 1.73 9.45
N ASN A 334 -16.07 0.87 10.47
CA ASN A 334 -16.97 0.91 11.60
C ASN A 334 -16.26 0.24 12.79
N SER A 335 -16.86 0.32 13.97
CA SER A 335 -16.29 -0.22 15.21
C SER A 335 -16.04 -1.74 15.15
N GLU A 336 -16.82 -2.50 14.38
CA GLU A 336 -16.58 -3.95 14.22
C GLU A 336 -15.39 -4.22 13.30
N VAL A 337 -15.30 -3.49 12.17
CA VAL A 337 -14.16 -3.53 11.24
C VAL A 337 -12.87 -3.10 11.94
N HIS A 338 -12.92 -2.06 12.77
CA HIS A 338 -11.79 -1.62 13.61
C HIS A 338 -11.25 -2.80 14.43
N ARG A 339 -12.10 -3.50 15.18
CA ARG A 339 -11.69 -4.64 16.01
C ARG A 339 -11.19 -5.81 15.17
N ALA A 340 -11.85 -6.07 14.03
CA ALA A 340 -11.50 -7.16 13.13
C ALA A 340 -10.14 -6.94 12.44
N ALA A 341 -9.74 -5.69 12.20
CA ALA A 341 -8.47 -5.34 11.57
C ALA A 341 -7.24 -5.85 12.33
N PHE A 342 -7.35 -6.08 13.64
CA PHE A 342 -6.27 -6.66 14.47
C PHE A 342 -6.29 -8.19 14.51
N VAL A 343 -7.28 -8.84 13.87
CA VAL A 343 -7.35 -10.30 13.80
C VAL A 343 -6.51 -10.79 12.63
N LEU A 344 -5.25 -11.12 12.93
CA LEU A 344 -4.29 -11.59 11.92
C LEU A 344 -4.46 -13.07 11.57
N PRO A 345 -4.24 -13.45 10.30
CA PRO A 345 -4.05 -14.85 9.90
C PRO A 345 -2.95 -15.55 10.70
N THR A 346 -3.05 -16.87 10.84
CA THR A 346 -2.14 -17.66 11.70
C THR A 346 -0.65 -17.54 11.32
N PHE A 347 -0.33 -17.36 10.03
CA PHE A 347 1.07 -17.20 9.61
C PHE A 347 1.61 -15.83 10.04
N ALA A 348 0.89 -14.74 9.73
CA ALA A 348 1.27 -13.38 10.10
C ALA A 348 1.33 -13.22 11.62
N ARG A 349 0.35 -13.77 12.36
CA ARG A 349 0.39 -13.77 13.83
C ARG A 349 1.69 -14.41 14.35
N ARG A 350 2.08 -15.57 13.84
CA ARG A 350 3.30 -16.26 14.29
C ARG A 350 4.56 -15.45 14.03
N GLU A 351 4.59 -14.70 12.93
CA GLU A 351 5.73 -13.87 12.56
C GLU A 351 5.78 -12.55 13.33
N LEU A 352 4.63 -11.99 13.70
CA LEU A 352 4.55 -10.65 14.29
C LEU A 352 4.30 -10.63 15.81
N GLU A 353 3.81 -11.71 16.42
CA GLU A 353 3.40 -11.74 17.83
C GLU A 353 4.53 -11.41 18.81
N SER A 354 5.78 -11.75 18.51
CA SER A 354 6.93 -11.35 19.34
C SER A 354 7.22 -9.85 19.33
N HIS A 355 6.67 -9.13 18.37
CA HIS A 355 6.86 -7.69 18.14
C HIS A 355 5.59 -6.88 18.39
N ILE A 356 4.54 -7.47 18.97
CA ILE A 356 3.29 -6.79 19.32
C ILE A 356 3.18 -6.74 20.85
N THR A 357 2.90 -5.57 21.42
CA THR A 357 2.69 -5.41 22.86
C THR A 357 1.22 -5.28 23.21
N CYS A 358 0.70 -6.32 23.86
CA CYS A 358 -0.59 -6.30 24.51
C CYS A 358 -0.47 -5.69 25.92
N THR A 359 -1.28 -4.66 26.23
CA THR A 359 -1.46 -4.19 27.60
C THR A 359 -2.13 -5.28 28.47
N GLU A 360 -2.04 -5.21 29.80
CA GLU A 360 -2.68 -6.20 30.68
C GLU A 360 -4.21 -6.30 30.47
N LYS A 361 -4.86 -5.22 30.00
CA LYS A 361 -6.28 -5.20 29.63
C LYS A 361 -6.57 -6.04 28.38
N ASP A 362 -5.69 -6.00 27.38
CA ASP A 362 -5.81 -6.73 26.11
C ASP A 362 -5.84 -8.26 26.34
N LYS A 363 -5.15 -8.74 27.39
CA LYS A 363 -5.11 -10.16 27.79
C LYS A 363 -6.43 -10.66 28.42
N SER A 364 -7.28 -9.75 28.91
CA SER A 364 -8.55 -10.12 29.53
C SER A 364 -9.68 -10.35 28.51
N GLU A 365 -9.71 -9.55 27.44
CA GLU A 365 -10.69 -9.67 26.35
C GLU A 365 -10.37 -10.86 25.43
N THR A 366 -9.09 -11.11 25.13
CA THR A 366 -8.67 -12.30 24.36
C THR A 366 -9.03 -13.62 25.07
N LYS A 367 -9.02 -13.66 26.41
CA LYS A 367 -9.45 -14.85 27.18
C LYS A 367 -10.95 -15.13 27.08
N GLN A 368 -11.81 -14.13 26.83
CA GLN A 368 -13.25 -14.37 26.62
C GLN A 368 -13.56 -14.91 25.22
N VAL A 369 -12.75 -14.55 24.21
CA VAL A 369 -12.93 -15.02 22.82
C VAL A 369 -12.31 -16.41 22.59
N ALA A 370 -11.26 -16.76 23.34
CA ALA A 370 -10.56 -18.03 23.22
C ALA A 370 -11.26 -19.20 23.96
N LYS A 371 -12.47 -19.59 23.55
CA LYS A 371 -12.90 -21.00 23.69
C LYS A 371 -12.50 -21.74 22.42
N PRO A 372 -11.46 -22.57 22.42
CA PRO A 372 -11.07 -23.31 21.23
C PRO A 372 -12.21 -24.26 20.82
N MET A 373 -12.73 -24.06 19.61
CA MET A 373 -13.62 -25.03 18.98
C MET A 373 -12.76 -26.27 18.67
N LYS A 374 -13.00 -27.37 19.39
CA LYS A 374 -12.30 -28.64 19.14
C LYS A 374 -12.67 -29.16 17.75
N MET A 375 -11.84 -28.89 16.74
CA MET A 375 -11.93 -29.61 15.48
C MET A 375 -11.57 -31.07 15.73
N LYS A 376 -12.56 -31.97 15.60
CA LYS A 376 -12.29 -33.40 15.53
C LYS A 376 -11.67 -33.68 14.16
N ILE A 377 -10.38 -34.01 14.16
CA ILE A 377 -9.73 -34.62 13.01
C ILE A 377 -10.34 -36.01 12.86
N VAL A 378 -11.11 -36.23 11.79
CA VAL A 378 -11.59 -37.56 11.43
C VAL A 378 -10.42 -38.29 10.77
N PRO A 379 -10.03 -39.49 11.24
CA PRO A 379 -8.95 -40.25 10.61
C PRO A 379 -9.31 -40.60 9.16
N ASN A 380 -8.33 -40.51 8.26
CA ASN A 380 -8.43 -41.00 6.89
C ASN A 380 -8.69 -42.51 6.88
N SER A 381 -9.95 -42.91 6.80
CA SER A 381 -10.34 -44.23 6.32
C SER A 381 -11.56 -44.12 5.41
N ALA A 382 -11.42 -44.74 4.23
CA ALA A 382 -12.41 -44.91 3.17
C ALA A 382 -12.71 -43.70 2.26
N ILE A 383 -11.77 -43.43 1.33
CA ILE A 383 -12.18 -43.01 -0.02
C ILE A 383 -12.49 -44.32 -0.79
N PRO A 384 -13.74 -44.59 -1.20
CA PRO A 384 -14.01 -45.73 -2.07
C PRO A 384 -13.46 -45.41 -3.47
N ALA A 385 -12.64 -46.30 -4.01
CA ALA A 385 -12.26 -46.25 -5.41
C ALA A 385 -13.52 -46.41 -6.28
N ALA A 386 -13.76 -45.46 -7.18
CA ALA A 386 -14.81 -45.56 -8.18
C ALA A 386 -14.46 -46.70 -9.15
N SER A 387 -15.37 -47.67 -9.26
CA SER A 387 -15.43 -48.70 -10.30
C SER A 387 -16.03 -48.17 -11.58
#